data_AF-A0A4Y2HSB2-F1
#
_entry.id   AF-A0A4Y2HSB2-F1
#
_cell.length_a   1.000
_cell.length_b   1.000
_cell.length_c   1.000
_cell.angle_alpha   90.00
_cell.angle_beta   90.00
_cell.angle_gamma   90.00
#
_symmetry.space_group_name_H-M   'P 1'
#
loop_
_entity.id
_entity.type
_entity.pdbx_description
1 polymer ?
#
loop_
_entity_poly.entity_id
_entity_poly.type
_entity_poly.pdbx_seq_one_letter_code
_entity_poly.pdbx_strand_id
1 'polypeptide(L)'
;MQYLLQAVVPKTKAARVVESFPATAENYPKAIAQLKERFGRDDLLVQIYVRDLLSMVMKNAASGRMKTDLPALYDELEAKIRALESLGRTQEKYGDSLSPLVESCLPEEILVAWERSRNM
;
A
#
# COMPACT_ATOMS: atom_id res chain seq x y z
N MET A 1 3.17 -10.78 -28.32
CA MET A 1 3.29 -9.47 -27.66
C MET A 1 2.01 -8.62 -27.74
N GLN A 2 1.07 -8.95 -28.64
CA GLN A 2 -0.14 -8.17 -28.87
C GLN A 2 -1.03 -7.98 -27.62
N TYR A 3 -1.14 -9.01 -26.78
CA TYR A 3 -1.86 -8.89 -25.50
C TYR A 3 -1.24 -7.84 -24.56
N LEU A 4 0.08 -7.82 -24.43
CA LEU A 4 0.77 -6.81 -23.62
C LEU A 4 0.60 -5.40 -24.18
N LEU A 5 0.58 -5.25 -25.51
CA LEU A 5 0.31 -3.96 -26.15
C LEU A 5 -1.12 -3.45 -25.90
N GLN A 6 -2.10 -4.35 -25.84
CA GLN A 6 -3.48 -4.01 -25.48
C GLN A 6 -3.63 -3.65 -23.99
N ALA A 7 -2.76 -4.21 -23.13
CA ALA A 7 -2.75 -3.95 -21.70
C ALA A 7 -2.07 -2.62 -21.30
N VAL A 8 -1.40 -1.94 -22.25
CA VAL A 8 -0.72 -0.65 -22.00
C VAL A 8 -1.40 0.48 -22.77
N VAL A 9 -1.38 1.68 -22.18
CA VAL A 9 -1.92 2.88 -22.85
C VAL A 9 -1.02 3.25 -24.03
N PRO A 10 -1.56 3.44 -25.25
CA PRO A 10 -0.78 3.78 -26.44
C PRO A 10 0.04 5.07 -26.26
N LYS A 11 1.17 5.18 -26.98
CA LYS A 11 2.07 6.36 -26.98
C LYS A 11 2.71 6.69 -25.61
N THR A 12 2.63 5.81 -24.63
CA THR A 12 3.27 5.99 -23.33
C THR A 12 4.71 5.47 -23.30
N LYS A 13 5.44 5.76 -22.21
CA LYS A 13 6.76 5.15 -21.94
C LYS A 13 6.66 3.63 -21.80
N ALA A 14 5.58 3.11 -21.22
CA ALA A 14 5.35 1.68 -21.07
C ALA A 14 5.08 1.00 -22.43
N ALA A 15 4.27 1.62 -23.29
CA ALA A 15 4.04 1.12 -24.65
C ALA A 15 5.34 0.97 -25.45
N ARG A 16 6.21 1.98 -25.41
CA ARG A 16 7.53 1.93 -26.07
C ARG A 16 8.43 0.78 -25.58
N VAL A 17 8.33 0.42 -24.30
CA VAL A 17 9.05 -0.74 -23.76
C VAL A 17 8.52 -2.02 -24.38
N VAL A 18 7.20 -2.21 -24.40
CA VAL A 18 6.58 -3.41 -25.01
C VAL A 18 6.86 -3.50 -26.51
N GLU A 19 6.80 -2.39 -27.24
CA GLU A 19 7.09 -2.29 -28.67
C GLU A 19 8.55 -2.62 -29.01
N SER A 20 9.49 -2.41 -28.09
CA SER A 20 10.91 -2.72 -28.33
C SER A 20 11.23 -4.22 -28.36
N PHE A 21 10.31 -5.10 -27.95
CA PHE A 21 10.50 -6.55 -28.00
C PHE A 21 9.86 -7.16 -29.24
N PRO A 22 10.58 -8.03 -29.98
CA PRO A 22 9.99 -8.86 -31.02
C PRO A 22 8.81 -9.69 -30.48
N ALA A 23 7.79 -9.90 -31.30
CA ALA A 23 6.51 -10.51 -30.91
C ALA A 23 6.55 -12.04 -30.73
N THR A 24 7.53 -12.56 -30.00
CA THR A 24 7.71 -13.99 -29.70
C THR A 24 7.24 -14.34 -28.29
N ALA A 25 6.90 -15.62 -28.06
CA ALA A 25 6.50 -16.13 -26.75
C ALA A 25 7.59 -15.92 -25.69
N GLU A 26 8.85 -16.16 -26.06
CA GLU A 26 10.02 -16.03 -25.19
C GLU A 26 10.25 -14.61 -24.66
N ASN A 27 9.78 -13.59 -25.40
CA ASN A 27 9.99 -12.20 -25.02
C ASN A 27 8.93 -11.65 -24.06
N TYR A 28 7.80 -12.35 -23.83
CA TYR A 28 6.78 -11.88 -22.89
C TYR A 28 7.33 -11.71 -21.46
N PRO A 29 8.02 -12.70 -20.86
CA PRO A 29 8.59 -12.52 -19.53
C PRO A 29 9.63 -11.41 -19.48
N LYS A 30 10.43 -11.23 -20.55
CA LYS A 30 11.46 -10.18 -20.64
C LYS A 30 10.84 -8.78 -20.66
N ALA A 31 9.77 -8.59 -21.45
CA ALA A 31 9.03 -7.33 -21.48
C ALA A 31 8.38 -7.01 -20.13
N ILE A 32 7.77 -8.01 -19.49
CA ILE A 32 7.18 -7.85 -18.15
C ILE A 32 8.26 -7.50 -17.11
N ALA A 33 9.41 -8.18 -17.14
CA ALA A 33 10.52 -7.90 -16.25
C ALA A 33 11.04 -6.47 -16.42
N GLN A 34 11.24 -6.00 -17.66
CA GLN A 34 11.70 -4.64 -17.91
C GLN A 34 10.65 -3.58 -17.51
N LEU A 35 9.35 -3.87 -17.69
CA LEU A 35 8.28 -3.02 -17.19
C LEU A 35 8.32 -2.90 -15.65
N LYS A 36 8.49 -4.03 -14.95
CA LYS A 36 8.61 -4.06 -13.49
C LYS A 36 9.87 -3.34 -13.01
N GLU A 37 11.02 -3.56 -13.64
CA GLU A 37 12.27 -2.88 -13.28
C GLU A 37 12.14 -1.35 -13.44
N ARG A 38 11.52 -0.90 -14.54
CA ARG A 38 11.42 0.52 -14.86
C ARG A 38 10.32 1.26 -14.08
N PHE A 39 9.21 0.58 -13.80
CA PHE A 39 8.00 1.21 -13.27
C PHE A 39 7.48 0.60 -11.96
N GLY A 40 7.88 -0.63 -11.64
CA GLY A 40 7.62 -1.30 -10.36
C GLY A 40 8.52 -0.77 -9.25
N ARG A 41 8.23 0.46 -8.81
CA ARG A 41 8.95 1.17 -7.76
C ARG A 41 8.35 0.87 -6.39
N ASP A 42 8.53 -0.37 -5.94
CA ASP A 42 7.99 -0.84 -4.66
C ASP A 42 8.51 0.00 -3.48
N ASP A 43 9.75 0.49 -3.57
CA ASP A 43 10.34 1.43 -2.62
C ASP A 43 9.52 2.72 -2.47
N LEU A 44 9.10 3.28 -3.60
CA LEU A 44 8.29 4.49 -3.64
C LEU A 44 6.88 4.22 -3.12
N LEU A 45 6.28 3.09 -3.50
CA LEU A 45 4.95 2.70 -3.03
C LEU A 45 4.93 2.51 -1.50
N VAL A 46 5.95 1.87 -0.93
CA VAL A 46 6.11 1.77 0.53
C VAL A 46 6.13 3.15 1.17
N GLN A 47 6.90 4.10 0.63
CA GLN A 47 6.95 5.47 1.17
C GLN A 47 5.59 6.18 1.10
N ILE A 48 4.84 5.98 0.02
CA ILE A 48 3.49 6.54 -0.14
C ILE A 48 2.55 5.98 0.93
N TYR A 49 2.49 4.66 1.10
CA TYR A 49 1.59 4.04 2.08
C TYR A 49 1.95 4.39 3.52
N VAL A 50 3.25 4.48 3.85
CA VAL A 50 3.69 4.95 5.18
C VAL A 50 3.28 6.42 5.39
N ARG A 51 3.40 7.27 4.38
CA ARG A 51 2.97 8.68 4.47
C ARG A 51 1.46 8.81 4.62
N ASP A 52 0.69 7.95 3.95
CA ASP A 52 -0.77 7.90 4.10
C ASP A 52 -1.15 7.53 5.54
N LEU A 53 -0.50 6.50 6.11
CA LEU A 53 -0.70 6.12 7.52
C LEU A 53 -0.36 7.28 8.47
N LEU A 54 0.76 7.96 8.26
CA LEU A 54 1.12 9.15 9.04
C LEU A 54 0.09 10.28 8.88
N SER A 55 -0.49 10.45 7.69
CA SER A 55 -1.58 11.40 7.46
C SER A 55 -2.82 11.05 8.29
N MET A 56 -3.18 9.76 8.38
CA MET A 56 -4.27 9.29 9.23
C MET A 56 -4.02 9.60 10.71
N VAL A 57 -2.79 9.35 11.21
CA VAL A 57 -2.39 9.72 12.58
C VAL A 57 -2.54 11.22 12.82
N MET A 58 -2.06 12.06 11.90
CA MET A 58 -2.17 13.51 12.03
C MET A 58 -3.63 13.99 12.00
N LYS A 59 -4.49 13.39 11.17
CA LYS A 59 -5.93 13.68 11.14
C LYS A 59 -6.58 13.35 12.48
N ASN A 60 -6.30 12.16 13.03
CA ASN A 60 -6.80 11.74 14.34
C ASN A 60 -6.37 12.71 15.46
N ALA A 61 -5.10 13.13 15.45
CA ALA A 61 -4.58 14.11 16.40
C ALA A 61 -5.24 15.49 16.26
N ALA A 62 -5.41 15.97 15.02
CA ALA A 62 -6.01 17.28 14.73
C ALA A 62 -7.51 17.33 15.09
N SER A 63 -8.21 16.21 15.01
CA SER A 63 -9.61 16.09 15.48
C SER A 63 -9.73 15.91 16.99
N GLY A 64 -8.66 16.05 17.77
CA GLY A 64 -8.69 15.82 19.22
C GLY A 64 -9.03 14.38 19.60
N ARG A 65 -8.69 13.42 18.72
CA ARG A 65 -9.04 11.99 18.86
C ARG A 65 -10.53 11.71 19.06
N MET A 66 -11.39 12.59 18.55
CA MET A 66 -12.84 12.44 18.60
C MET A 66 -13.34 11.30 17.70
N LYS A 67 -14.58 10.85 17.95
CA LYS A 67 -15.25 9.80 17.18
C LYS A 67 -15.18 10.07 15.68
N THR A 68 -14.46 9.19 14.99
CA THR A 68 -14.55 8.99 13.54
C THR A 68 -15.46 7.80 13.25
N ASP A 69 -15.92 7.68 12.01
CA ASP A 69 -16.60 6.49 11.53
C ASP A 69 -15.64 5.30 11.59
N LEU A 70 -15.76 4.48 12.64
CA LEU A 70 -14.84 3.41 12.97
C LEU A 70 -14.73 2.34 11.86
N PRO A 71 -15.85 1.88 11.24
CA PRO A 71 -15.79 1.07 10.02
C PRO A 71 -14.93 1.67 8.91
N ALA A 72 -15.15 2.95 8.57
CA ALA A 72 -14.37 3.60 7.51
C ALA A 72 -12.89 3.73 7.86
N LEU A 73 -12.57 4.03 9.12
CA LEU A 73 -11.19 4.06 9.62
C LEU A 73 -10.52 2.69 9.49
N TYR A 74 -11.22 1.62 9.89
CA TYR A 74 -10.73 0.26 9.76
C TYR A 74 -10.46 -0.11 8.30
N ASP A 75 -11.42 0.16 7.41
CA ASP A 75 -11.28 -0.15 5.98
C ASP A 75 -10.09 0.59 5.35
N GLU A 76 -9.89 1.86 5.68
CA GLU A 76 -8.76 2.65 5.20
C GLU A 76 -7.43 2.09 5.73
N LEU A 77 -7.36 1.81 7.04
CA LEU A 77 -6.16 1.31 7.69
C LEU A 77 -5.76 -0.08 7.17
N GLU A 78 -6.72 -1.00 7.11
CA GLU A 78 -6.56 -2.36 6.59
C GLU A 78 -6.10 -2.34 5.12
N ALA A 79 -6.66 -1.45 4.29
CA ALA A 79 -6.24 -1.31 2.90
C ALA A 79 -4.76 -0.88 2.78
N LYS A 80 -4.28 0.03 3.62
CA LYS A 80 -2.87 0.47 3.62
C LYS A 80 -1.94 -0.63 4.13
N ILE A 81 -2.32 -1.34 5.19
CA ILE A 81 -1.54 -2.46 5.74
C ILE A 81 -1.43 -3.58 4.70
N ARG A 82 -2.55 -4.01 4.10
CA ARG A 82 -2.55 -5.03 3.05
C ARG A 82 -1.71 -4.64 1.84
N ALA A 83 -1.71 -3.36 1.46
CA ALA A 83 -0.86 -2.87 0.40
C ALA A 83 0.63 -2.98 0.74
N LEU A 84 1.02 -2.65 1.98
CA LEU A 84 2.39 -2.83 2.48
C LEU A 84 2.79 -4.32 2.53
N GLU A 85 1.90 -5.20 2.97
CA GLU A 85 2.13 -6.65 2.99
C GLU A 85 2.35 -7.22 1.58
N SER A 86 1.59 -6.75 0.59
CA SER A 86 1.76 -7.15 -0.82
C SER A 86 3.14 -6.75 -1.39
N LEU A 87 3.81 -5.79 -0.77
CA LEU A 87 5.17 -5.34 -1.08
C LEU A 87 6.23 -6.00 -0.19
N GLY A 88 5.88 -7.07 0.53
CA GLY A 88 6.78 -7.85 1.38
C GLY A 88 7.03 -7.24 2.76
N ARG A 89 6.24 -6.24 3.18
CA ARG A 89 6.28 -5.64 4.52
C ARG A 89 5.30 -6.37 5.45
N THR A 90 5.60 -7.64 5.71
CA THR A 90 4.74 -8.52 6.52
C THR A 90 4.77 -8.13 8.00
N GLN A 91 3.74 -8.57 8.74
CA GLN A 91 3.65 -8.41 10.19
C GLN A 91 4.90 -8.92 10.93
N GLU A 92 5.50 -10.03 10.51
CA GLU A 92 6.74 -10.55 11.13
C GLU A 92 7.92 -9.58 11.03
N LYS A 93 8.01 -8.81 9.94
CA LYS A 93 9.15 -7.91 9.66
C LYS A 93 8.89 -6.47 10.10
N TYR A 94 7.63 -6.05 10.16
CA TYR A 94 7.24 -4.66 10.38
C TYR A 94 6.21 -4.47 11.48
N GLY A 95 5.72 -5.54 12.12
CA GLY A 95 4.68 -5.49 13.14
C GLY A 95 5.04 -4.56 14.29
N ASP A 96 6.27 -4.64 14.80
CA ASP A 96 6.74 -3.79 15.90
C ASP A 96 6.75 -2.29 15.54
N SER A 97 6.95 -1.97 14.26
CA SER A 97 6.96 -0.59 13.76
C SER A 97 5.57 -0.10 13.35
N LEU A 98 4.69 -0.99 12.87
CA LEU A 98 3.34 -0.67 12.40
C LEU A 98 2.33 -0.60 13.55
N SER A 99 2.48 -1.43 14.58
CA SER A 99 1.59 -1.44 15.75
C SER A 99 1.39 -0.05 16.37
N PRO A 100 2.45 0.72 16.71
CA PRO A 100 2.27 2.06 17.27
C PRO A 100 1.61 3.05 16.29
N LEU A 101 1.82 2.88 14.97
CA LEU A 101 1.16 3.69 13.95
C LEU A 101 -0.35 3.39 13.89
N VAL A 102 -0.72 2.11 13.95
CA VAL A 102 -2.11 1.68 13.97
C VAL A 102 -2.82 2.18 15.21
N GLU A 103 -2.23 1.99 16.38
CA GLU A 103 -2.77 2.50 17.65
C GLU A 103 -2.97 4.03 17.60
N SER A 104 -2.02 4.76 17.01
CA SER A 104 -2.10 6.22 16.87
C SER A 104 -3.19 6.71 15.91
N CYS A 105 -3.69 5.84 15.02
CA CYS A 105 -4.82 6.15 14.15
C CYS A 105 -6.18 6.03 14.85
N LEU A 106 -6.25 5.28 15.96
CA LEU A 106 -7.51 4.99 16.64
C LEU A 106 -7.96 6.14 17.55
N PRO A 107 -9.29 6.37 17.68
CA PRO A 107 -9.84 7.27 18.69
C PRO A 107 -9.51 6.78 20.10
N GLU A 108 -9.36 7.72 21.04
CA GLU A 108 -8.92 7.42 22.41
C GLU A 108 -9.90 6.51 23.16
N GLU A 109 -11.21 6.69 22.92
CA GLU A 109 -12.25 5.82 23.48
C GLU A 109 -12.11 4.34 23.10
N ILE A 110 -11.63 4.06 21.88
CA ILE A 110 -11.44 2.70 21.39
C ILE A 110 -10.20 2.08 22.03
N LEU A 111 -9.12 2.85 22.16
CA LEU A 111 -7.90 2.42 22.86
C LEU A 111 -8.20 2.07 24.32
N VAL A 112 -8.95 2.94 25.02
CA VAL A 112 -9.35 2.71 26.42
C VAL A 112 -10.23 1.46 26.55
N ALA A 113 -11.20 1.26 25.64
CA ALA A 113 -12.05 0.08 25.65
C ALA A 113 -11.24 -1.22 25.42
N TRP A 114 -10.27 -1.17 24.50
CA TRP A 114 -9.39 -2.28 24.21
C TRP A 114 -8.49 -2.63 25.40
N GLU A 115 -7.83 -1.65 26.03
CA GLU A 115 -6.99 -1.88 27.22
C GLU A 115 -7.78 -2.49 28.37
N ARG A 116 -9.02 -2.04 28.61
CA ARG A 116 -9.91 -2.62 29.63
C ARG A 116 -10.22 -4.08 29.35
N SER A 117 -10.46 -4.45 28.09
CA SER A 117 -10.72 -5.84 27.70
C SER A 117 -9.49 -6.75 27.85
N ARG A 118 -8.28 -6.18 27.75
CA ARG A 118 -7.01 -6.91 27.85
C ARG A 118 -6.56 -7.17 29.29
N ASN A 119 -7.07 -6.37 30.22
CA ASN A 119 -6.75 -6.43 31.66
C ASN A 119 -7.85 -7.13 32.48
N MET A 120 -8.89 -7.68 31.83
CA MET A 120 -9.90 -8.57 32.42
C MET A 120 -9.56 -10.03 32.10
#